data_AF-A0A923VSM6-F1
#
_entry.id   AF-A0A923VSM6-F1
#
_cell.length_a   1.000
_cell.length_b   1.000
_cell.length_c   1.000
_cell.angle_alpha   90.00
_cell.angle_beta   90.00
_cell.angle_gamma   90.00
#
_symmetry.space_group_name_H-M   'P 1'
#
loop_
_entity.id
_entity.type
_entity.pdbx_description
1 polymer ?
#
loop_
_entity_poly.entity_id
_entity_poly.type
_entity_poly.pdbx_seq_one_letter_code
_entity_poly.pdbx_strand_id
1 'polypeptide(L)'
;MKKSIALAFLGFLMFACSKNDTNATPVAKTCATCLRTPEALVANDENVKGIYKGVVVGSTGTVSINIQNGSNTITATLIIDGVTALLTSTVTPVNGQSYTSPFTGTFNGTPISVNFSVGLGGATPTFTSSDIPGHPNATFEIFKETSTSLVEAFMGTYSKPGQTGVFNIVLSRGL
;
A
#
# COMPACT_ATOMS: atom_id res chain seq x y z
N MET A 1 -83.03 -22.30 -21.40
CA MET A 1 -81.74 -22.90 -21.81
C MET A 1 -80.79 -21.82 -22.29
N LYS A 2 -79.86 -21.36 -21.46
CA LYS A 2 -78.73 -20.51 -21.89
C LYS A 2 -77.50 -21.02 -21.15
N LYS A 3 -76.47 -21.38 -21.94
CA LYS A 3 -75.27 -22.10 -21.51
C LYS A 3 -74.31 -21.15 -20.79
N SER A 4 -73.83 -21.55 -19.62
CA SER A 4 -72.74 -20.92 -18.89
C SER A 4 -71.42 -21.15 -19.62
N ILE A 5 -70.67 -20.09 -19.93
CA ILE A 5 -69.30 -20.17 -20.43
C ILE A 5 -68.35 -19.84 -19.28
N ALA A 6 -67.49 -20.80 -18.96
CA ALA A 6 -66.53 -20.75 -17.88
C ALA A 6 -65.22 -20.04 -18.29
N LEU A 7 -64.78 -19.20 -17.35
CA LEU A 7 -63.46 -18.70 -17.00
C LEU A 7 -62.21 -19.39 -17.61
N ALA A 8 -61.31 -18.60 -18.18
CA ALA A 8 -59.87 -18.89 -18.25
C ALA A 8 -59.08 -17.56 -18.18
N PHE A 9 -58.86 -17.06 -16.97
CA PHE A 9 -57.95 -15.94 -16.72
C PHE A 9 -56.55 -16.53 -16.50
N LEU A 10 -55.71 -16.47 -17.53
CA LEU A 10 -54.33 -16.94 -17.51
C LEU A 10 -53.49 -15.97 -16.67
N GLY A 11 -53.21 -16.37 -15.43
CA GLY A 11 -52.36 -15.61 -14.50
C GLY A 11 -50.91 -15.56 -14.97
N PHE A 12 -50.50 -14.41 -15.48
CA PHE A 12 -49.10 -14.08 -15.72
C PHE A 12 -48.43 -13.86 -14.36
N LEU A 13 -47.75 -14.88 -13.83
CA LEU A 13 -46.89 -14.77 -12.65
C LEU A 13 -45.64 -13.96 -13.05
N MET A 14 -45.74 -12.64 -12.89
CA MET A 14 -44.59 -11.74 -12.92
C MET A 14 -43.76 -12.01 -11.67
N PHE A 15 -42.68 -12.79 -11.80
CA PHE A 15 -41.62 -12.82 -10.80
C PHE A 15 -40.92 -11.46 -10.78
N ALA A 16 -41.45 -10.54 -9.96
CA ALA A 16 -40.73 -9.34 -9.57
C ALA A 16 -39.55 -9.78 -8.69
N CYS A 17 -38.33 -9.75 -9.25
CA CYS A 17 -37.14 -9.68 -8.44
C CYS A 17 -37.23 -8.40 -7.61
N SER A 18 -37.53 -8.49 -6.31
CA SER A 18 -37.29 -7.39 -5.41
C SER A 18 -35.78 -7.22 -5.27
N LYS A 19 -35.17 -6.43 -6.16
CA LYS A 19 -33.93 -5.76 -5.80
C LYS A 19 -34.27 -4.91 -4.59
N ASN A 20 -33.84 -5.36 -3.42
CA ASN A 20 -33.77 -4.52 -2.24
C ASN A 20 -32.72 -3.45 -2.54
N ASP A 21 -33.14 -2.43 -3.29
CA ASP A 21 -32.39 -1.18 -3.45
C ASP A 21 -32.43 -0.49 -2.10
N THR A 22 -31.51 -0.89 -1.22
CA THR A 22 -31.05 0.03 -0.18
C THR A 22 -30.32 1.12 -0.95
N ASN A 23 -31.05 2.16 -1.32
CA ASN A 23 -30.51 3.46 -1.70
C ASN A 23 -29.78 4.08 -0.49
N ALA A 24 -28.79 3.37 0.04
CA ALA A 24 -27.67 4.03 0.65
C ALA A 24 -26.97 4.70 -0.53
N THR A 25 -27.13 6.02 -0.65
CA THR A 25 -26.11 6.83 -1.31
C THR A 25 -24.76 6.24 -0.90
N PRO A 26 -23.88 5.81 -1.84
CA PRO A 26 -22.60 5.27 -1.46
C PRO A 26 -21.94 6.34 -0.60
N VAL A 27 -21.88 6.11 0.71
CA VAL A 27 -21.14 6.99 1.59
C VAL A 27 -19.73 6.85 1.09
N ALA A 28 -19.22 7.91 0.45
CA ALA A 28 -17.84 7.94 0.01
C ALA A 28 -17.02 7.54 1.24
N LYS A 29 -16.38 6.36 1.20
CA LYS A 29 -15.54 5.91 2.31
C LYS A 29 -14.37 6.89 2.38
N THR A 30 -14.49 7.88 3.26
CA THR A 30 -13.41 8.78 3.58
C THR A 30 -12.47 8.05 4.52
N CYS A 31 -11.22 7.93 4.11
CA CYS A 31 -10.18 7.38 4.97
C CYS A 31 -9.69 8.50 5.89
N ALA A 32 -10.16 8.49 7.14
CA ALA A 32 -9.83 9.50 8.14
C ALA A 32 -8.35 9.54 8.51
N THR A 33 -7.63 8.43 8.35
CA THR A 33 -6.20 8.30 8.65
C THR A 33 -5.31 8.45 7.43
N CYS A 34 -5.87 8.54 6.22
CA CYS A 34 -5.06 8.66 5.01
C CYS A 34 -4.52 10.08 4.88
N LEU A 35 -3.20 10.16 4.75
CA LEU A 35 -2.48 11.39 4.55
C LEU A 35 -2.98 12.13 3.30
N ARG A 36 -3.05 13.46 3.40
CA ARG A 36 -3.53 14.34 2.32
C ARG A 36 -2.43 15.23 1.77
N THR A 37 -1.31 15.32 2.47
CA THR A 37 -0.15 16.13 2.12
C THR A 37 1.10 15.25 2.22
N PRO A 38 2.13 15.50 1.41
CA PRO A 38 3.36 14.73 1.45
C PRO A 38 4.08 15.02 2.78
N GLU A 39 4.81 14.02 3.27
CA GLU A 39 5.69 14.14 4.43
C GLU A 39 7.10 14.58 4.00
N ALA A 40 7.44 14.40 2.72
CA ALA A 40 8.71 14.84 2.15
C ALA A 40 8.88 16.37 2.23
N LEU A 41 10.07 16.80 2.68
CA LEU A 41 10.45 18.21 2.68
C LEU A 41 11.02 18.62 1.32
N VAL A 42 10.67 19.83 0.85
CA VAL A 42 11.14 20.39 -0.43
C VAL A 42 12.66 20.38 -0.58
N ALA A 43 13.40 20.56 0.52
CA ALA A 43 14.86 20.52 0.53
C ALA A 43 15.45 19.15 0.11
N ASN A 44 14.62 18.11 0.09
CA ASN A 44 15.00 16.73 -0.20
C ASN A 44 14.42 16.20 -1.51
N ASP A 45 13.71 17.02 -2.30
CA ASP A 45 13.06 16.57 -3.54
C ASP A 45 14.06 16.03 -4.57
N GLU A 46 15.23 16.68 -4.68
CA GLU A 46 16.34 16.28 -5.56
C GLU A 46 17.52 15.69 -4.77
N ASN A 47 17.24 15.00 -3.66
CA ASN A 47 18.26 14.39 -2.79
C ASN A 47 17.94 12.90 -2.52
N VAL A 48 18.96 12.13 -2.12
CA VAL A 48 18.78 10.78 -1.57
C VAL A 48 18.14 10.79 -0.17
N LYS A 49 18.19 11.93 0.51
CA LYS A 49 17.38 12.19 1.71
C LYS A 49 15.91 12.27 1.35
N GLY A 50 15.04 12.14 2.34
CA GLY A 50 13.59 12.28 2.18
C GLY A 50 12.82 11.05 2.59
N ILE A 51 11.63 10.91 2.01
CA ILE A 51 10.65 9.86 2.33
C ILE A 51 10.50 8.93 1.13
N TYR A 52 10.46 7.63 1.39
CA TYR A 52 10.21 6.60 0.40
C TYR A 52 9.12 5.67 0.91
N LYS A 53 8.17 5.31 0.06
CA LYS A 53 7.01 4.48 0.44
C LYS A 53 6.73 3.44 -0.61
N GLY A 54 6.26 2.28 -0.17
CA GLY A 54 6.10 1.14 -1.05
C GLY A 54 5.35 -0.03 -0.45
N VAL A 55 5.25 -1.09 -1.25
CA VAL A 55 4.58 -2.35 -0.90
C VAL A 55 5.55 -3.52 -1.04
N VAL A 56 5.23 -4.61 -0.34
CA VAL A 56 5.94 -5.89 -0.46
C VAL A 56 5.16 -6.78 -1.41
N VAL A 57 5.80 -7.26 -2.48
CA VAL A 57 5.27 -8.15 -3.50
C VAL A 57 5.85 -9.56 -3.30
N GLY A 58 5.08 -10.61 -3.63
CA GLY A 58 5.42 -11.99 -3.24
C GLY A 58 5.15 -12.30 -1.76
N SER A 59 4.81 -11.27 -0.98
CA SER A 59 4.21 -11.33 0.35
C SER A 59 3.12 -10.24 0.47
N THR A 60 2.69 -9.91 1.68
CA THR A 60 1.61 -8.97 1.97
C THR A 60 2.12 -7.98 3.02
N GLY A 61 2.44 -6.75 2.57
CA GLY A 61 3.02 -5.75 3.45
C GLY A 61 3.25 -4.38 2.81
N THR A 62 3.64 -3.42 3.66
CA THR A 62 4.05 -2.07 3.27
C THR A 62 5.41 -1.72 3.85
N VAL A 63 6.10 -0.79 3.21
CA VAL A 63 7.37 -0.25 3.69
C VAL A 63 7.37 1.27 3.57
N SER A 64 7.91 1.94 4.59
CA SER A 64 8.20 3.37 4.58
C SER A 64 9.62 3.59 5.07
N ILE A 65 10.39 4.45 4.41
CA ILE A 65 11.76 4.81 4.77
C ILE A 65 11.83 6.33 4.95
N ASN A 66 12.46 6.76 6.04
CA ASN A 66 12.88 8.13 6.27
C ASN A 66 14.41 8.17 6.28
N ILE A 67 14.99 8.91 5.34
CA ILE A 67 16.41 9.19 5.27
C ILE A 67 16.60 10.68 5.59
N GLN A 68 16.85 11.00 6.85
CA GLN A 68 17.15 12.36 7.31
C GLN A 68 16.19 13.45 6.78
N ASN A 69 14.89 13.16 6.75
CA ASN A 69 13.86 14.11 6.31
C ASN A 69 13.47 15.06 7.44
N GLY A 70 14.34 16.04 7.74
CA GLY A 70 14.12 17.05 8.79
C GLY A 70 14.74 16.70 10.15
N SER A 71 15.38 15.55 10.26
CA SER A 71 16.16 15.11 11.42
C SER A 71 17.42 14.37 10.97
N ASN A 72 18.24 13.89 11.91
CA ASN A 72 19.41 13.04 11.59
C ASN A 72 19.07 11.54 11.58
N THR A 73 17.80 11.16 11.71
CA THR A 73 17.40 9.74 11.81
C THR A 73 17.34 9.06 10.44
N ILE A 74 17.73 7.78 10.40
CA ILE A 74 17.61 6.94 9.22
C ILE A 74 16.88 5.66 9.63
N THR A 75 15.60 5.59 9.30
CA THR A 75 14.68 4.57 9.80
C THR A 75 13.83 4.01 8.68
N ALA A 76 13.43 2.76 8.80
CA ALA A 76 12.37 2.19 7.98
C ALA A 76 11.32 1.50 8.86
N THR A 77 10.06 1.60 8.47
CA THR A 77 8.95 0.86 9.07
C THR A 77 8.49 -0.16 8.04
N LEU A 78 8.62 -1.44 8.39
CA LEU A 78 8.17 -2.55 7.58
C LEU A 78 6.96 -3.18 8.27
N ILE A 79 5.84 -3.28 7.57
CA ILE A 79 4.65 -3.97 8.05
C ILE A 79 4.44 -5.17 7.16
N ILE A 80 4.55 -6.38 7.71
CA ILE A 80 4.31 -7.65 7.02
C ILE A 80 3.44 -8.51 7.91
N ASP A 81 2.43 -9.16 7.33
CA ASP A 81 1.45 -10.01 8.05
C ASP A 81 0.78 -9.28 9.23
N GLY A 82 0.62 -7.95 9.11
CA GLY A 82 0.05 -7.09 10.14
C GLY A 82 0.97 -6.79 11.32
N VAL A 83 2.21 -7.30 11.33
CA VAL A 83 3.22 -7.03 12.35
C VAL A 83 4.18 -5.95 11.88
N THR A 84 4.42 -4.96 12.73
CA THR A 84 5.35 -3.86 12.47
C THR A 84 6.75 -4.22 12.95
N ALA A 85 7.73 -4.18 12.04
CA ALA A 85 9.15 -4.15 12.35
C ALA A 85 9.72 -2.74 12.13
N LEU A 86 10.43 -2.22 13.14
CA LEU A 86 11.19 -0.99 13.04
C LEU A 86 12.63 -1.32 12.69
N LEU A 87 13.12 -0.75 11.60
CA LEU A 87 14.46 -0.95 11.09
C LEU A 87 15.24 0.35 11.14
N THR A 88 16.55 0.25 11.32
CA THR A 88 17.46 1.39 11.32
C THR A 88 18.68 1.13 10.44
N SER A 89 19.30 2.21 10.00
CA SER A 89 20.60 2.21 9.34
C SER A 89 21.55 3.18 10.03
N THR A 90 22.83 2.84 10.05
CA THR A 90 23.93 3.71 10.49
C THR A 90 24.69 4.36 9.33
N VAL A 91 24.36 4.01 8.09
CA VAL A 91 25.05 4.56 6.90
C VAL A 91 24.51 5.96 6.63
N THR A 92 25.37 6.97 6.75
CA THR A 92 25.00 8.36 6.54
C THR A 92 25.04 8.72 5.06
N PRO A 93 24.02 9.40 4.50
CA PRO A 93 24.04 9.84 3.11
C PRO A 93 25.10 10.93 2.90
N VAL A 94 25.82 10.84 1.78
CA VAL A 94 26.76 11.87 1.33
C VAL A 94 26.09 12.68 0.22
N ASN A 95 26.14 14.01 0.35
CA ASN A 95 25.53 14.89 -0.65
C ASN A 95 26.15 14.67 -2.04
N GLY A 96 25.29 14.64 -3.06
CA GLY A 96 25.72 14.46 -4.46
C GLY A 96 26.18 13.03 -4.79
N GLN A 97 25.88 12.03 -3.96
CA GLN A 97 26.16 10.63 -4.22
C GLN A 97 24.87 9.80 -4.22
N SER A 98 24.91 8.62 -4.85
CA SER A 98 23.91 7.59 -4.61
C SER A 98 23.98 7.11 -3.16
N TYR A 99 22.93 6.41 -2.72
CA TYR A 99 22.85 5.89 -1.37
C TYR A 99 22.47 4.41 -1.38
N THR A 100 23.29 3.59 -0.74
CA THR A 100 23.01 2.16 -0.53
C THR A 100 23.24 1.85 0.93
N SER A 101 22.29 1.16 1.55
CA SER A 101 22.38 0.84 2.96
C SER A 101 21.59 -0.41 3.35
N PRO A 102 22.16 -1.23 4.26
CA PRO A 102 21.35 -2.17 5.02
C PRO A 102 20.46 -1.42 6.01
N PHE A 103 19.22 -1.88 6.12
CA PHE A 103 18.33 -1.56 7.22
C PHE A 103 18.11 -2.84 8.01
N THR A 104 18.31 -2.77 9.32
CA THR A 104 18.25 -3.93 10.21
C THR A 104 17.35 -3.68 11.41
N GLY A 105 16.75 -4.74 11.92
CA GLY A 105 15.90 -4.71 13.10
C GLY A 105 15.42 -6.11 13.44
N THR A 106 14.28 -6.23 14.10
CA THR A 106 13.71 -7.52 14.50
C THR A 106 12.26 -7.65 14.06
N PHE A 107 11.88 -8.85 13.63
CA PHE A 107 10.51 -9.26 13.34
C PHE A 107 10.19 -10.51 14.15
N ASN A 108 9.17 -10.46 14.99
CA ASN A 108 8.81 -11.55 15.93
C ASN A 108 10.02 -12.06 16.76
N GLY A 109 10.88 -11.14 17.21
CA GLY A 109 12.08 -11.46 17.98
C GLY A 109 13.26 -12.03 17.18
N THR A 110 13.11 -12.22 15.86
CA THR A 110 14.19 -12.70 14.98
C THR A 110 14.82 -11.53 14.24
N PRO A 111 16.17 -11.47 14.12
CA PRO A 111 16.82 -10.44 13.31
C PRO A 111 16.38 -10.51 11.84
N ILE A 112 16.18 -9.35 11.24
CA ILE A 112 15.88 -9.22 9.81
C ILE A 112 16.71 -8.12 9.17
N SER A 113 16.89 -8.19 7.86
CA SER A 113 17.57 -7.15 7.09
C SER A 113 16.96 -6.92 5.71
N VAL A 114 17.03 -5.68 5.23
CA VAL A 114 16.70 -5.32 3.85
C VAL A 114 17.74 -4.33 3.34
N ASN A 115 18.24 -4.53 2.12
CA ASN A 115 19.26 -3.66 1.52
C ASN A 115 18.60 -2.68 0.54
N PHE A 116 18.48 -1.43 0.94
CA PHE A 116 17.93 -0.36 0.12
C PHE A 116 19.02 0.31 -0.72
N SER A 117 18.69 0.66 -1.96
CA SER A 117 19.55 1.44 -2.85
C SER A 117 18.75 2.48 -3.60
N VAL A 118 19.31 3.67 -3.77
CA VAL A 118 18.72 4.75 -4.52
C VAL A 118 19.81 5.53 -5.26
N GLY A 119 19.51 5.88 -6.51
CA GLY A 119 20.37 6.68 -7.36
C GLY A 119 20.46 8.13 -6.90
N LEU A 120 21.34 8.88 -7.56
CA LEU A 120 21.49 10.32 -7.35
C LEU A 120 20.14 11.04 -7.42
N GLY A 121 19.95 12.03 -6.56
CA GLY A 121 18.70 12.80 -6.51
C GLY A 121 17.49 12.02 -6.02
N GLY A 122 17.68 10.80 -5.51
CA GLY A 122 16.60 9.96 -5.06
C GLY A 122 15.93 9.14 -6.18
N ALA A 123 16.56 9.04 -7.35
CA ALA A 123 16.05 8.30 -8.50
C ALA A 123 16.11 6.78 -8.33
N THR A 124 15.20 6.06 -9.00
CA THR A 124 15.15 4.58 -9.08
C THR A 124 15.37 3.87 -7.73
N PRO A 125 14.60 4.21 -6.67
CA PRO A 125 14.72 3.52 -5.39
C PRO A 125 14.37 2.03 -5.55
N THR A 126 15.13 1.17 -4.89
CA THR A 126 14.97 -0.28 -4.99
C THR A 126 15.51 -1.01 -3.76
N PHE A 127 15.04 -2.23 -3.54
CA PHE A 127 15.66 -3.16 -2.61
C PHE A 127 16.44 -4.21 -3.38
N THR A 128 17.72 -4.35 -3.04
CA THR A 128 18.65 -5.27 -3.72
C THR A 128 18.65 -6.67 -3.09
N SER A 129 18.27 -6.77 -1.81
CA SER A 129 18.08 -8.03 -1.11
C SER A 129 17.21 -7.86 0.12
N SER A 130 16.63 -8.96 0.60
CA SER A 130 15.89 -9.06 1.84
C SER A 130 16.20 -10.39 2.53
N ASP A 131 16.30 -10.35 3.86
CA ASP A 131 16.37 -11.53 4.72
C ASP A 131 15.30 -11.36 5.81
N ILE A 132 14.16 -12.00 5.57
CA ILE A 132 12.98 -11.93 6.42
C ILE A 132 12.45 -13.36 6.56
N PRO A 133 12.63 -14.00 7.73
CA PRO A 133 12.17 -15.37 7.97
C PRO A 133 10.67 -15.52 7.67
N GLY A 134 10.32 -16.55 6.89
CA GLY A 134 8.95 -16.77 6.42
C GLY A 134 8.61 -16.09 5.09
N HIS A 135 9.48 -15.22 4.57
CA HIS A 135 9.22 -14.42 3.37
C HIS A 135 10.38 -14.47 2.34
N PRO A 136 10.81 -15.67 1.88
CA PRO A 136 12.01 -15.83 1.04
C PRO A 136 11.93 -15.20 -0.36
N ASN A 137 10.72 -14.86 -0.82
CA ASN A 137 10.48 -14.24 -2.13
C ASN A 137 9.89 -12.83 -2.01
N ALA A 138 10.13 -12.15 -0.88
CA ALA A 138 9.69 -10.77 -0.69
C ALA A 138 10.44 -9.84 -1.64
N THR A 139 9.75 -9.38 -2.67
CA THR A 139 10.16 -8.27 -3.53
C THR A 139 9.48 -6.99 -3.07
N PHE A 140 9.96 -5.84 -3.53
CA PHE A 140 9.47 -4.54 -3.08
C PHE A 140 9.24 -3.64 -4.27
N GLU A 141 8.14 -2.91 -4.22
CA GLU A 141 7.88 -1.80 -5.12
C GLU A 141 7.86 -0.53 -4.28
N ILE A 142 8.80 0.38 -4.51
CA ILE A 142 9.03 1.56 -3.66
C ILE A 142 9.24 2.79 -4.53
N PHE A 143 8.73 3.92 -4.05
CA PHE A 143 8.80 5.20 -4.73
C PHE A 143 9.24 6.29 -3.76
N LYS A 144 9.92 7.30 -4.30
CA LYS A 144 10.23 8.52 -3.58
C LYS A 144 9.01 9.41 -3.51
N GLU A 145 8.72 9.91 -2.32
CA GLU A 145 7.76 10.99 -2.12
C GLU A 145 8.48 12.35 -2.27
N THR A 146 7.84 13.31 -2.94
CA THR A 146 8.33 14.69 -3.06
C THR A 146 7.39 15.65 -2.35
N SER A 147 7.83 16.88 -2.11
CA SER A 147 7.00 17.91 -1.46
C SER A 147 5.73 18.27 -2.24
N THR A 148 5.66 17.88 -3.52
CA THR A 148 4.54 18.10 -4.45
C THR A 148 3.86 16.82 -4.91
N SER A 149 4.34 15.63 -4.49
CA SER A 149 3.77 14.35 -4.90
C SER A 149 3.65 13.43 -3.71
N LEU A 150 2.42 13.16 -3.27
CA LEU A 150 2.13 12.22 -2.19
C LEU A 150 2.23 10.78 -2.70
N VAL A 151 2.91 9.92 -1.96
CA VAL A 151 2.93 8.47 -2.19
C VAL A 151 2.17 7.78 -1.07
N GLU A 152 1.23 6.91 -1.44
CA GLU A 152 0.45 6.11 -0.51
C GLU A 152 0.58 4.62 -0.86
N ALA A 153 0.92 3.80 0.14
CA ALA A 153 0.98 2.35 0.00
C ALA A 153 -0.18 1.72 0.76
N PHE A 154 -0.98 0.94 0.06
CA PHE A 154 -2.17 0.27 0.59
C PHE A 154 -2.04 -1.23 0.44
N MET A 155 -2.60 -1.91 1.44
CA MET A 155 -2.76 -3.34 1.46
C MET A 155 -4.23 -3.63 1.71
N GLY A 156 -4.79 -4.59 1.00
CA GLY A 156 -6.19 -4.96 1.16
C GLY A 156 -6.46 -6.38 0.74
N THR A 157 -7.70 -6.80 0.98
CA THR A 157 -8.19 -8.12 0.60
C THR A 157 -9.40 -7.97 -0.29
N TYR A 158 -9.55 -8.87 -1.26
CA TYR A 158 -10.79 -9.04 -2.01
C TYR A 158 -11.40 -10.41 -1.69
N SER A 159 -12.72 -10.47 -1.74
CA SER A 159 -13.48 -11.70 -1.58
C SER A 159 -14.65 -11.71 -2.55
N LYS A 160 -14.76 -12.79 -3.31
CA LYS A 160 -15.93 -13.13 -4.11
C LYS A 160 -16.21 -14.64 -3.92
N PRO A 161 -17.41 -15.13 -4.25
CA PRO A 161 -17.71 -16.55 -4.12
C PRO A 161 -16.63 -17.42 -4.80
N GLY A 162 -16.01 -18.31 -4.02
CA GLY A 162 -14.95 -19.21 -4.50
C GLY A 162 -13.56 -18.59 -4.71
N GLN A 163 -13.36 -17.29 -4.44
CA GLN A 163 -12.04 -16.67 -4.58
C GLN A 163 -11.82 -15.54 -3.57
N THR A 164 -10.77 -15.68 -2.76
CA THR A 164 -10.22 -14.62 -1.93
C THR A 164 -8.79 -14.32 -2.37
N GLY A 165 -8.32 -13.12 -2.05
CA GLY A 165 -6.91 -12.78 -2.25
C GLY A 165 -6.56 -11.45 -1.62
N VAL A 166 -5.28 -11.10 -1.75
CA VAL A 166 -4.71 -9.84 -1.31
C VAL A 166 -4.40 -8.96 -2.52
N PHE A 167 -4.47 -7.65 -2.33
CA PHE A 167 -3.91 -6.69 -3.27
C PHE A 167 -3.00 -5.72 -2.54
N ASN A 168 -1.94 -5.33 -3.23
CA ASN A 168 -1.03 -4.28 -2.82
C ASN A 168 -1.15 -3.17 -3.87
N ILE A 169 -1.35 -1.93 -3.44
CA ILE A 169 -1.52 -0.78 -4.32
C ILE A 169 -0.59 0.32 -3.85
N VAL A 170 0.18 0.88 -4.78
CA VAL A 170 0.84 2.17 -4.57
C VAL A 170 0.14 3.22 -5.42
N LEU A 171 -0.23 4.33 -4.79
CA LEU A 171 -0.74 5.51 -5.48
C LEU A 171 0.29 6.63 -5.35
N SER A 172 0.56 7.30 -6.47
CA SER A 172 1.31 8.55 -6.49
C SER A 172 0.42 9.63 -7.09
N ARG A 173 0.23 10.74 -6.37
CA ARG A 173 -0.56 11.87 -6.83
C ARG A 173 0.19 13.18 -6.65
N GLY A 174 0.27 13.96 -7.74
CA GLY A 174 0.69 15.35 -7.67
C GLY A 174 -0.35 16.19 -6.93
N LEU A 175 0.12 17.20 -6.20
CA LEU A 175 -0.68 18.15 -5.44
C LEU A 175 -0.50 19.57 -5.95
#